data_AF-A0AAV9BMC9-F1
#
_entry.id   AF-A0AAV9BMC9-F1
#
_cell.length_a   1.000
_cell.length_b   1.000
_cell.length_c   1.000
_cell.angle_alpha   90.00
_cell.angle_beta   90.00
_cell.angle_gamma   90.00
#
_symmetry.space_group_name_H-M   'P 1'
#
loop_
_entity.id
_entity.type
_entity.pdbx_description
1 polymer ?
#
loop_
_entity_poly.entity_id
_entity_poly.type
_entity_poly.pdbx_seq_one_letter_code
_entity_poly.pdbx_strand_id
1 'polypeptide(L)'
;MITSINLSLTLLLFFFVSRCHSILDPLDFLALQSIRKSMSDLPGSTFFSAWDFTSDPCNFPGVYCLGDKVTALNLGDPRAGSPGLSGSLDPALGDLSALTELSLVPGRVTGPLPESLTRLTDLRFLAASKNFLTGRVPDGIASLRQLRTVDLSYNQLSGRIPPSIGRIPSLSDLILCHNRFTGPVPDLSSTSLVRLDLQHNDLSGWLSPLPPSLQYLSLSSNRLTGWVDRVLTRLARLSYLDLSMNRFTGPIPGTLFSFPMSSLQLQRNLFVGPVHPVDLVSIRTVDLSYNRLSGQISPMFATVENLYLNNNRFTGQVPGSLVDRLISAGIQILYLQHNFLTGIEINPTAEIPLSSSLCLQYNCMAPPVQTPSCPVKAGKVKTRPVTQCGMVGNSGG
;
A
#
# COMPACT_ATOMS: atom_id res chain seq x y z
N MET A 1 20.20 69.60 -47.59
CA MET A 1 21.43 69.78 -46.78
C MET A 1 21.00 70.20 -45.39
N ILE A 2 21.50 69.47 -44.39
CA ILE A 2 21.50 69.78 -42.95
C ILE A 2 20.20 69.51 -42.16
N THR A 3 20.28 68.38 -41.48
CA THR A 3 19.60 67.88 -40.27
C THR A 3 19.90 68.70 -39.02
N SER A 4 18.96 68.74 -38.06
CA SER A 4 19.17 68.90 -36.59
C SER A 4 17.83 68.62 -35.89
N ILE A 5 17.50 67.36 -35.58
CA ILE A 5 17.58 66.71 -34.24
C ILE A 5 17.01 67.58 -33.11
N ASN A 6 15.75 67.32 -32.75
CA ASN A 6 15.10 67.75 -31.52
C ASN A 6 15.36 66.69 -30.44
N LEU A 7 16.03 67.08 -29.36
CA LEU A 7 16.29 66.22 -28.20
C LEU A 7 15.08 66.33 -27.25
N SER A 8 14.10 65.44 -27.38
CA SER A 8 13.02 65.31 -26.40
C SER A 8 13.48 64.36 -25.28
N LEU A 9 13.61 64.92 -24.08
CA LEU A 9 13.95 64.21 -22.85
C LEU A 9 12.72 63.42 -22.38
N THR A 10 12.55 62.18 -22.84
CA THR A 10 11.57 61.26 -22.26
C THR A 10 12.10 60.73 -20.93
N LEU A 11 11.59 61.30 -19.84
CA LEU A 11 11.76 60.76 -18.49
C LEU A 11 11.05 59.41 -18.43
N LEU A 12 11.79 58.32 -18.61
CA LEU A 12 11.31 56.97 -18.37
C LEU A 12 11.13 56.82 -16.85
N LEU A 13 9.91 57.04 -16.37
CA LEU A 13 9.48 56.57 -15.04
C LEU A 13 9.53 55.04 -15.08
N PHE A 14 10.69 54.48 -14.73
CA PHE A 14 10.76 53.11 -14.25
C PHE A 14 9.88 53.04 -13.01
N PHE A 15 8.65 52.53 -13.18
CA PHE A 15 7.96 51.88 -12.08
C PHE A 15 8.85 50.70 -11.66
N PHE A 16 9.75 50.94 -10.71
CA PHE A 16 10.11 49.90 -9.77
C PHE A 16 8.79 49.50 -9.10
N VAL A 17 8.14 48.47 -9.63
CA VAL A 17 7.32 47.60 -8.78
C VAL A 17 8.33 47.00 -7.82
N SER A 18 8.61 47.73 -6.74
CA SER A 18 9.14 47.13 -5.54
C SER A 18 8.13 46.04 -5.21
N ARG A 19 8.52 44.77 -5.43
CA ARG A 19 7.85 43.67 -4.75
C ARG A 19 8.08 43.97 -3.28
N CYS A 20 7.12 44.66 -2.67
CA CYS A 20 7.01 44.72 -1.23
C CYS A 20 6.84 43.26 -0.84
N HIS A 21 7.93 42.62 -0.46
CA HIS A 21 7.86 41.29 0.13
C HIS A 21 7.11 41.54 1.43
N SER A 22 5.85 41.08 1.48
CA SER A 22 5.09 41.09 2.71
C SER A 22 5.93 40.35 3.75
N ILE A 23 6.28 41.04 4.83
CA ILE A 23 6.99 40.45 5.96
C ILE A 23 6.19 39.23 6.39
N LEU A 24 6.86 38.08 6.52
CA LEU A 24 6.22 36.85 6.96
C LEU A 24 5.46 37.09 8.28
N ASP A 25 4.26 36.52 8.36
CA ASP A 25 3.42 36.61 9.55
C ASP A 25 4.21 36.24 10.82
N PRO A 26 4.11 37.02 11.90
CA PRO A 26 4.91 36.80 13.09
C PRO A 26 4.73 35.43 13.74
N LEU A 27 3.54 34.81 13.65
CA LEU A 27 3.30 33.47 14.18
C LEU A 27 4.01 32.42 13.32
N ASP A 28 3.95 32.56 12.00
CA ASP A 28 4.65 31.68 11.07
C ASP A 28 6.17 31.79 11.27
N PHE A 29 6.70 33.01 11.45
CA PHE A 29 8.11 33.24 11.75
C PHE A 29 8.55 32.54 13.05
N LEU A 30 7.80 32.72 14.14
CA LEU A 30 8.09 32.08 15.44
C LEU A 30 7.96 30.55 15.37
N ALA A 31 6.99 30.04 14.60
CA ALA A 31 6.81 28.61 14.39
C ALA A 31 8.02 28.00 13.68
N LEU A 32 8.52 28.63 12.60
CA LEU A 32 9.72 28.19 11.91
C LEU A 32 10.96 28.18 12.83
N GLN A 33 11.10 29.18 13.72
CA GLN A 33 12.18 29.19 14.72
C GLN A 33 12.08 28.00 15.69
N SER A 34 10.88 27.70 16.17
CA SER A 34 10.64 26.56 17.07
C SER A 34 10.95 25.22 16.38
N ILE A 35 10.45 25.04 15.15
CA ILE A 35 10.67 23.83 14.34
C ILE A 35 12.16 23.61 14.07
N ARG A 36 12.90 24.66 13.69
CA ARG A 36 14.35 24.57 13.51
C ARG A 36 15.07 24.16 14.79
N LYS A 37 14.58 24.59 15.95
CA LYS A 37 15.19 24.28 17.26
C LYS A 37 14.90 22.84 17.71
N SER A 38 13.77 22.26 17.29
CA SER A 38 13.36 20.90 17.69
C SER A 38 14.03 19.79 16.87
N MET A 39 14.67 20.15 15.75
CA MET A 39 15.28 19.22 14.82
C MET A 39 16.75 19.56 14.55
N SER A 40 17.49 18.60 14.02
CA SER A 40 18.88 18.77 13.65
C SER A 40 19.21 18.01 12.37
N ASP A 41 20.05 18.63 11.57
CA ASP A 41 20.64 18.08 10.37
C ASP A 41 21.38 16.76 10.66
N LEU A 42 21.17 15.73 9.84
CA LEU A 42 22.06 14.58 9.85
C LEU A 42 23.44 14.97 9.28
N PRO A 43 24.52 14.22 9.62
CA PRO A 43 25.87 14.54 9.17
C PRO A 43 25.96 14.72 7.65
N GLY A 44 26.58 15.83 7.22
CA GLY A 44 26.73 16.19 5.80
C GLY A 44 25.58 17.01 5.21
N SER A 45 24.52 17.29 5.98
CA SER A 45 23.46 18.22 5.59
C SER A 45 23.83 19.68 5.90
N THR A 46 23.32 20.59 5.08
CA THR A 46 23.32 22.04 5.36
C THR A 46 21.91 22.63 5.39
N PHE A 47 20.87 21.79 5.46
CA PHE A 47 19.47 22.22 5.33
C PHE A 47 19.06 23.25 6.38
N PHE A 48 19.20 22.94 7.68
CA PHE A 48 18.89 23.92 8.73
C PHE A 48 19.98 24.97 8.92
N SER A 49 21.21 24.69 8.47
CA SER A 49 22.26 25.71 8.47
C SER A 49 21.96 26.87 7.51
N ALA A 50 21.18 26.62 6.45
CA ALA A 50 20.74 27.64 5.50
C ALA A 50 19.53 28.47 6.00
N TRP A 51 18.91 28.08 7.12
CA TRP A 51 17.82 28.83 7.74
C TRP A 51 18.39 29.99 8.56
N ASP A 52 18.78 31.05 7.86
CA ASP A 52 19.26 32.30 8.46
C ASP A 52 18.09 33.26 8.71
N PHE A 53 17.62 33.30 9.96
CA PHE A 53 16.52 34.16 10.41
C PHE A 53 16.82 35.67 10.40
N THR A 54 17.99 36.10 9.90
CA THR A 54 18.22 37.51 9.53
C THR A 54 17.72 37.85 8.12
N SER A 55 17.40 36.82 7.32
CA SER A 55 16.84 36.92 5.96
C SER A 55 15.37 36.48 5.90
N ASP A 56 14.73 36.69 4.76
CA ASP A 56 13.34 36.29 4.53
C ASP A 56 13.18 34.75 4.58
N PRO A 57 12.45 34.18 5.56
CA PRO A 57 12.28 32.73 5.69
C PRO A 57 11.59 32.06 4.51
N CYS A 58 10.89 32.81 3.67
CA CYS A 58 10.29 32.27 2.45
C CYS A 58 11.32 31.83 1.41
N ASN A 59 12.60 32.17 1.60
CA ASN A 59 13.72 31.67 0.80
C ASN A 59 14.43 30.47 1.42
N PHE A 60 14.01 30.02 2.61
CA PHE A 60 14.63 28.87 3.25
C PHE A 60 14.36 27.59 2.47
N PRO A 61 15.34 26.69 2.37
CA PRO A 61 15.12 25.37 1.80
C PRO A 61 13.89 24.69 2.42
N GLY A 62 12.98 24.24 1.57
CA GLY A 62 11.77 23.54 1.98
C GLY A 62 10.65 24.43 2.54
N VAL A 63 10.81 25.76 2.62
CA VAL A 63 9.74 26.68 3.04
C VAL A 63 9.14 27.34 1.81
N TYR A 64 7.81 27.31 1.69
CA TYR A 64 7.09 27.94 0.59
C TYR A 64 5.98 28.84 1.13
N CYS A 65 5.96 30.08 0.67
CA CYS A 65 5.00 31.09 1.12
C CYS A 65 4.06 31.53 0.01
N LEU A 66 2.85 31.94 0.40
CA LEU A 66 1.93 32.71 -0.42
C LEU A 66 1.55 33.98 0.33
N GLY A 67 2.03 35.14 -0.15
CA GLY A 67 1.94 36.38 0.62
C GLY A 67 2.82 36.30 1.88
N ASP A 68 2.23 36.57 3.03
CA ASP A 68 2.88 36.55 4.35
C ASP A 68 2.72 35.22 5.10
N LYS A 69 2.19 34.18 4.46
CA LYS A 69 1.90 32.89 5.11
C LYS A 69 2.67 31.73 4.49
N VAL A 70 3.15 30.81 5.34
CA VAL A 70 3.73 29.53 4.93
C VAL A 70 2.61 28.59 4.49
N THR A 71 2.68 28.13 3.25
CA THR A 71 1.66 27.26 2.62
C THR A 71 2.15 25.85 2.33
N ALA A 72 3.46 25.65 2.22
CA ALA A 72 4.06 24.32 2.19
C ALA A 72 5.38 24.29 2.95
N LEU A 73 5.60 23.18 3.65
CA LEU A 73 6.80 22.92 4.44
C LEU A 73 7.31 21.50 4.13
N ASN A 74 8.49 21.42 3.52
CA ASN A 74 9.22 20.20 3.22
C ASN A 74 10.49 20.13 4.08
N LEU A 75 10.36 19.49 5.24
CA LEU A 75 11.44 19.35 6.20
C LEU A 75 12.48 18.35 5.70
N GLY A 76 13.70 18.86 5.48
CA GLY A 76 14.84 18.09 4.99
C GLY A 76 14.84 17.89 3.48
N ASP A 77 14.31 18.84 2.70
CA ASP A 77 14.23 18.78 1.22
C ASP A 77 15.51 18.19 0.59
N PRO A 78 15.43 17.05 -0.13
CA PRO A 78 16.61 16.39 -0.69
C PRO A 78 17.29 17.25 -1.77
N ARG A 79 16.55 18.16 -2.41
CA ARG A 79 17.10 19.11 -3.40
C ARG A 79 18.06 20.12 -2.79
N ALA A 80 17.96 20.33 -1.48
CA ALA A 80 18.88 21.15 -0.70
C ALA A 80 20.04 20.35 -0.11
N GLY A 81 20.27 19.12 -0.58
CA GLY A 81 21.38 18.28 -0.16
C GLY A 81 21.18 17.61 1.21
N SER A 82 19.95 17.59 1.72
CA SER A 82 19.64 16.93 3.00
C SER A 82 19.59 15.40 2.84
N PRO A 83 20.45 14.65 3.54
CA PRO A 83 20.34 13.19 3.67
C PRO A 83 19.27 12.77 4.69
N GLY A 84 18.60 13.72 5.35
CA GLY A 84 17.56 13.49 6.36
C GLY A 84 17.77 14.33 7.62
N LEU A 85 16.78 14.29 8.51
CA LEU A 85 16.76 15.05 9.77
C LEU A 85 16.70 14.11 10.99
N SER A 86 17.03 14.64 12.16
CA SER A 86 16.84 14.00 13.47
C SER A 86 16.14 14.96 14.44
N GLY A 87 15.72 14.47 15.61
CA GLY A 87 14.97 15.27 16.60
C GLY A 87 13.50 14.86 16.66
N SER A 88 12.59 15.83 16.84
CA SER A 88 11.14 15.59 16.94
C SER A 88 10.32 16.69 16.28
N LEU A 89 9.09 16.35 15.87
CA LEU A 89 8.12 17.32 15.34
C LEU A 89 7.65 18.26 16.47
N ASP A 90 7.86 19.56 16.28
CA ASP A 90 7.48 20.58 17.27
C ASP A 90 5.97 20.89 17.21
N PRO A 91 5.28 21.10 18.34
CA PRO A 91 3.89 21.53 18.35
C PRO A 91 3.61 22.84 17.61
N ALA A 92 4.60 23.72 17.44
CA ALA A 92 4.44 24.96 16.68
C ALA A 92 4.13 24.73 15.19
N LEU A 93 4.29 23.50 14.67
CA LEU A 93 3.77 23.13 13.33
C LEU A 93 2.29 23.47 13.18
N GLY A 94 1.50 23.34 14.25
CA GLY A 94 0.07 23.65 14.25
C GLY A 94 -0.26 25.15 14.27
N ASP A 95 0.75 26.02 14.26
CA ASP A 95 0.59 27.49 14.21
C ASP A 95 0.73 28.03 12.77
N LEU A 96 1.24 27.21 11.84
CA LEU A 96 1.29 27.51 10.40
C LEU A 96 -0.10 27.39 9.76
N SER A 97 -1.02 28.28 10.12
CA SER A 97 -2.47 28.11 9.87
C SER A 97 -2.87 27.95 8.41
N ALA A 98 -2.05 28.44 7.47
CA ALA A 98 -2.29 28.35 6.02
C ALA A 98 -1.60 27.14 5.36
N LEU A 99 -1.01 26.24 6.14
CA LEU A 99 -0.24 25.12 5.62
C LEU A 99 -1.15 24.12 4.89
N THR A 100 -0.89 23.94 3.60
CA THR A 100 -1.58 22.99 2.74
C THR A 100 -0.77 21.71 2.50
N GLU A 101 0.55 21.79 2.62
CA GLU A 101 1.45 20.62 2.47
C GLU A 101 2.49 20.58 3.59
N LEU A 102 2.53 19.45 4.31
CA LEU A 102 3.58 19.13 5.25
C LEU A 102 4.24 17.82 4.83
N SER A 103 5.51 17.89 4.50
CA SER A 103 6.33 16.71 4.20
C SER A 103 7.58 16.69 5.07
N LEU A 104 7.95 15.50 5.50
CA LEU A 104 9.19 15.21 6.20
C LEU A 104 9.88 14.07 5.44
N VAL A 105 11.12 14.31 5.03
CA VAL A 105 11.91 13.32 4.30
C VAL A 105 12.31 12.14 5.19
N PRO A 106 12.67 10.98 4.59
CA PRO A 106 13.25 9.86 5.34
C PRO A 106 14.44 10.30 6.20
N GLY A 107 14.50 9.81 7.44
CA GLY A 107 15.48 10.28 8.40
C GLY A 107 15.44 9.54 9.73
N ARG A 108 15.82 10.24 10.79
CA ARG A 108 15.87 9.75 12.16
C ARG A 108 14.99 10.58 13.10
N VAL A 109 13.89 11.15 12.60
CA VAL A 109 12.95 11.90 13.44
C VAL A 109 12.18 10.93 14.33
N THR A 110 12.07 11.29 15.61
CA THR A 110 11.48 10.48 16.69
C THR A 110 10.33 11.24 17.37
N GLY A 111 9.71 10.63 18.37
CA GLY A 111 8.61 11.24 19.12
C GLY A 111 7.26 11.13 18.40
N PRO A 112 6.19 11.66 19.00
CA PRO A 112 4.85 11.57 18.44
C PRO A 112 4.58 12.61 17.35
N LEU A 113 3.52 12.38 16.58
CA LEU A 113 2.86 13.46 15.84
C LEU A 113 2.23 14.43 16.86
N PRO A 114 2.51 15.73 16.80
CA PRO A 114 1.93 16.68 17.75
C PRO A 114 0.43 16.83 17.52
N GLU A 115 -0.36 16.83 18.60
CA GLU A 115 -1.83 17.03 18.54
C GLU A 115 -2.21 18.35 17.86
N SER A 116 -1.36 19.37 17.93
CA SER A 116 -1.57 20.66 17.26
C SER A 116 -1.66 20.57 15.74
N LEU A 117 -1.18 19.47 15.10
CA LEU A 117 -1.38 19.25 13.66
C LEU A 117 -2.87 19.28 13.27
N THR A 118 -3.78 18.94 14.20
CA THR A 118 -5.22 18.98 13.95
C THR A 118 -5.77 20.40 13.80
N ARG A 119 -4.97 21.44 14.02
CA ARG A 119 -5.34 22.85 13.77
C ARG A 119 -5.17 23.27 12.30
N LEU A 120 -4.45 22.50 11.50
CA LEU A 120 -4.10 22.84 10.12
C LEU A 120 -5.25 22.56 9.14
N THR A 121 -6.37 23.26 9.27
CA THR A 121 -7.62 22.92 8.56
C THR A 121 -7.53 22.96 7.02
N ASP A 122 -6.51 23.64 6.47
CA ASP A 122 -6.23 23.70 5.04
C ASP A 122 -5.27 22.61 4.53
N LEU A 123 -4.77 21.74 5.43
CA LEU A 123 -3.82 20.69 5.09
C LEU A 123 -4.45 19.67 4.13
N ARG A 124 -3.74 19.43 3.02
CA ARG A 124 -4.12 18.52 1.93
C ARG A 124 -3.17 17.34 1.84
N PHE A 125 -1.90 17.55 2.15
CA PHE A 125 -0.86 16.54 2.07
C PHE A 125 -0.07 16.47 3.39
N LEU A 126 -0.08 15.29 4.02
CA LEU A 126 0.73 14.98 5.19
C LEU A 126 1.58 13.75 4.89
N ALA A 127 2.90 13.92 4.75
CA ALA A 127 3.83 12.83 4.54
C ALA A 127 4.99 12.88 5.54
N ALA A 128 5.24 11.79 6.25
CA ALA A 128 6.36 11.66 7.18
C ALA A 128 6.88 10.21 7.24
N SER A 129 6.95 9.55 6.07
CA SER A 129 7.33 8.15 5.98
C SER A 129 8.83 7.91 6.23
N LYS A 130 9.18 6.66 6.58
CA LYS A 130 10.57 6.21 6.81
C LYS A 130 11.32 7.04 7.85
N ASN A 131 10.69 7.21 9.01
CA ASN A 131 11.26 7.83 10.20
C ASN A 131 11.07 6.89 11.40
N PHE A 132 11.31 7.39 12.61
CA PHE A 132 11.08 6.66 13.85
C PHE A 132 9.98 7.31 14.70
N LEU A 133 8.94 7.84 14.05
CA LEU A 133 7.79 8.44 14.75
C LEU A 133 7.09 7.37 15.60
N THR A 134 6.67 7.75 16.80
CA THR A 134 6.07 6.88 17.82
C THR A 134 4.71 7.45 18.28
N GLY A 135 4.08 6.85 19.29
CA GLY A 135 2.79 7.35 19.79
C GLY A 135 1.63 6.96 18.87
N ARG A 136 0.54 7.74 18.90
CA ARG A 136 -0.69 7.49 18.14
C ARG A 136 -0.88 8.57 17.07
N VAL A 137 -1.72 8.29 16.09
CA VAL A 137 -2.26 9.35 15.22
C VAL A 137 -3.27 10.17 16.05
N PRO A 138 -3.19 11.52 16.05
CA PRO A 138 -4.11 12.38 16.78
C PRO A 138 -5.59 12.08 16.51
N ASP A 139 -6.41 11.95 17.55
CA ASP A 139 -7.84 11.62 17.41
C ASP A 139 -8.62 12.72 16.65
N GLY A 140 -8.12 13.96 16.73
CA GLY A 140 -8.67 15.14 16.06
C GLY A 140 -8.39 15.21 14.55
N ILE A 141 -7.74 14.22 13.92
CA ILE A 141 -7.36 14.24 12.49
C ILE A 141 -8.54 14.56 11.53
N ALA A 142 -9.78 14.26 11.94
CA ALA A 142 -10.98 14.56 11.16
C ALA A 142 -11.33 16.05 11.03
N SER A 143 -10.69 16.94 11.80
CA SER A 143 -10.79 18.39 11.60
C SER A 143 -10.16 18.82 10.26
N LEU A 144 -9.22 18.03 9.75
CA LEU A 144 -8.49 18.28 8.50
C LEU A 144 -9.34 17.86 7.29
N ARG A 145 -10.46 18.56 7.08
CA ARG A 145 -11.47 18.18 6.07
C ARG A 145 -10.96 18.23 4.63
N GLN A 146 -9.89 18.97 4.37
CA GLN A 146 -9.24 19.07 3.05
C GLN A 146 -8.17 18.00 2.83
N LEU A 147 -7.86 17.17 3.81
CA LEU A 147 -6.77 16.20 3.74
C LEU A 147 -7.07 15.14 2.68
N ARG A 148 -6.15 15.00 1.72
CA ARG A 148 -6.25 14.09 0.57
C ARG A 148 -5.32 12.91 0.73
N THR A 149 -4.11 13.16 1.23
CA THR A 149 -3.07 12.14 1.34
C THR A 149 -2.48 12.16 2.74
N VAL A 150 -2.42 10.97 3.34
CA VAL A 150 -1.72 10.69 4.58
C VAL A 150 -0.75 9.54 4.31
N ASP A 151 0.55 9.84 4.31
CA ASP A 151 1.61 8.84 4.28
C ASP A 151 2.44 8.91 5.56
N LEU A 152 2.23 7.95 6.44
CA LEU A 152 2.98 7.77 7.69
C LEU A 152 3.67 6.41 7.73
N SER A 153 3.89 5.80 6.57
CA SER A 153 4.44 4.46 6.44
C SER A 153 5.87 4.34 6.97
N TYR A 154 6.29 3.12 7.33
CA TYR A 154 7.64 2.83 7.83
C TYR A 154 8.02 3.70 9.03
N ASN A 155 7.21 3.66 10.08
CA ASN A 155 7.46 4.32 11.37
C ASN A 155 7.24 3.32 12.51
N GLN A 156 7.15 3.82 13.75
CA GLN A 156 6.83 3.05 14.95
C GLN A 156 5.51 3.51 15.58
N LEU A 157 4.60 4.07 14.77
CA LEU A 157 3.29 4.52 15.23
C LEU A 157 2.47 3.34 15.75
N SER A 158 1.68 3.55 16.79
CA SER A 158 1.01 2.52 17.57
C SER A 158 -0.38 2.97 18.00
N GLY A 159 -1.09 2.09 18.72
CA GLY A 159 -2.49 2.33 19.09
C GLY A 159 -3.44 2.05 17.94
N ARG A 160 -4.67 2.56 18.02
CA ARG A 160 -5.69 2.38 16.98
C ARG A 160 -5.56 3.44 15.91
N ILE A 161 -5.93 3.11 14.68
CA ILE A 161 -6.22 4.12 13.66
C ILE A 161 -7.50 4.85 14.12
N PRO A 162 -7.49 6.19 14.31
CA PRO A 162 -8.65 6.91 14.80
C PRO A 162 -9.88 6.67 13.90
N PRO A 163 -11.03 6.23 14.44
CA PRO A 163 -12.24 6.03 13.64
C PRO A 163 -12.72 7.30 12.93
N SER A 164 -12.36 8.46 13.46
CA SER A 164 -12.66 9.77 12.90
C SER A 164 -12.04 9.97 11.50
N ILE A 165 -10.95 9.26 11.16
CA ILE A 165 -10.30 9.37 9.83
C ILE A 165 -11.24 9.03 8.68
N GLY A 166 -12.20 8.12 8.90
CA GLY A 166 -13.22 7.75 7.93
C GLY A 166 -14.27 8.83 7.65
N ARG A 167 -14.23 9.95 8.40
CA ARG A 167 -15.12 11.10 8.22
C ARG A 167 -14.48 12.22 7.39
N ILE A 168 -13.24 12.05 6.92
CA ILE A 168 -12.56 13.02 6.07
C ILE A 168 -13.04 12.81 4.62
N PRO A 169 -13.87 13.71 4.05
CA PRO A 169 -14.53 13.47 2.77
C PRO A 169 -13.56 13.46 1.59
N SER A 170 -12.48 14.25 1.72
CA SER A 170 -11.47 14.46 0.67
C SER A 170 -10.38 13.39 0.63
N LEU A 171 -10.38 12.44 1.58
CA LEU A 171 -9.29 11.48 1.75
C LEU A 171 -9.26 10.51 0.56
N SER A 172 -8.15 10.50 -0.16
CA SER A 172 -7.88 9.69 -1.36
C SER A 172 -6.85 8.59 -1.09
N ASP A 173 -5.81 8.91 -0.31
CA ASP A 173 -4.68 8.01 -0.08
C ASP A 173 -4.38 7.92 1.41
N LEU A 174 -4.52 6.72 1.96
CA LEU A 174 -4.18 6.40 3.34
C LEU A 174 -3.11 5.29 3.37
N ILE A 175 -1.87 5.68 3.65
CA ILE A 175 -0.69 4.82 3.62
C ILE A 175 -0.08 4.79 5.03
N LEU A 176 -0.33 3.70 5.75
CA LEU A 176 0.07 3.50 7.15
C LEU A 176 0.88 2.19 7.33
N CYS A 177 1.35 1.61 6.23
CA CYS A 177 2.04 0.33 6.26
C CYS A 177 3.37 0.37 7.04
N HIS A 178 3.81 -0.79 7.54
CA HIS A 178 5.03 -0.93 8.34
C HIS A 178 5.02 -0.03 9.58
N ASN A 179 4.00 -0.22 10.43
CA ASN A 179 3.86 0.43 11.73
C ASN A 179 3.47 -0.63 12.78
N ARG A 180 3.00 -0.20 13.95
CA ARG A 180 2.51 -1.05 15.05
C ARG A 180 1.04 -0.75 15.37
N PHE A 181 0.24 -0.40 14.37
CA PHE A 181 -1.19 -0.13 14.56
C PHE A 181 -1.94 -1.40 14.99
N THR A 182 -2.90 -1.23 15.88
CA THR A 182 -3.68 -2.30 16.52
C THR A 182 -5.18 -2.02 16.41
N GLY A 183 -6.02 -2.99 16.76
CA GLY A 183 -7.47 -2.86 16.69
C GLY A 183 -8.02 -2.99 15.27
N PRO A 184 -9.30 -2.64 15.05
CA PRO A 184 -9.97 -2.80 13.76
C PRO A 184 -9.56 -1.74 12.74
N VAL A 185 -9.68 -2.11 11.46
CA VAL A 185 -9.72 -1.12 10.38
C VAL A 185 -10.98 -0.27 10.58
N PRO A 186 -10.87 1.07 10.67
CA PRO A 186 -12.03 1.93 10.86
C PRO A 186 -12.99 1.84 9.67
N ASP A 187 -14.24 2.26 9.87
CA ASP A 187 -15.17 2.41 8.76
C ASP A 187 -14.71 3.57 7.86
N LEU A 188 -14.43 3.26 6.60
CA LEU A 188 -13.94 4.20 5.58
C LEU A 188 -14.96 4.41 4.46
N SER A 189 -16.18 3.89 4.61
CA SER A 189 -17.21 3.87 3.57
C SER A 189 -17.63 5.26 3.08
N SER A 190 -17.48 6.29 3.91
CA SER A 190 -17.84 7.68 3.60
C SER A 190 -16.70 8.50 2.97
N THR A 191 -15.54 7.89 2.75
CA THR A 191 -14.36 8.54 2.14
C THR A 191 -14.36 8.39 0.61
N SER A 192 -13.49 9.13 -0.06
CA SER A 192 -13.22 9.01 -1.49
C SER A 192 -11.95 8.19 -1.77
N LEU A 193 -11.60 7.24 -0.89
CA LEU A 193 -10.32 6.55 -0.96
C LEU A 193 -10.13 5.82 -2.29
N VAL A 194 -8.96 6.03 -2.88
CA VAL A 194 -8.43 5.33 -4.04
C VAL A 194 -7.40 4.30 -3.60
N ARG A 195 -6.59 4.64 -2.59
CA ARG A 195 -5.52 3.79 -2.07
C ARG A 195 -5.61 3.61 -0.57
N LEU A 196 -5.68 2.36 -0.14
CA LEU A 196 -5.56 1.95 1.27
C LEU A 196 -4.43 0.95 1.42
N ASP A 197 -3.38 1.34 2.15
CA ASP A 197 -2.20 0.53 2.37
C ASP A 197 -1.89 0.45 3.88
N LEU A 198 -2.30 -0.66 4.49
CA LEU A 198 -2.17 -0.93 5.92
C LEU A 198 -1.31 -2.17 6.22
N GLN A 199 -0.56 -2.66 5.23
CA GLN A 199 0.21 -3.89 5.41
C GLN A 199 1.24 -3.78 6.53
N HIS A 200 1.65 -4.92 7.09
CA HIS A 200 2.64 -5.00 8.16
C HIS A 200 2.27 -4.11 9.37
N ASN A 201 1.16 -4.45 9.99
CA ASN A 201 0.69 -3.91 11.26
C ASN A 201 0.15 -5.05 12.15
N ASP A 202 -0.41 -4.71 13.30
CA ASP A 202 -1.07 -5.65 14.23
C ASP A 202 -2.61 -5.47 14.22
N LEU A 203 -3.18 -5.06 13.08
CA LEU A 203 -4.62 -4.84 12.93
C LEU A 203 -5.38 -6.16 13.08
N SER A 204 -6.59 -6.10 13.64
CA SER A 204 -7.38 -7.27 14.03
C SER A 204 -8.87 -7.02 13.84
N GLY A 205 -9.71 -8.01 14.10
CA GLY A 205 -11.16 -7.88 13.91
C GLY A 205 -11.56 -8.04 12.45
N TRP A 206 -12.78 -7.61 12.14
CA TRP A 206 -13.41 -7.80 10.82
C TRP A 206 -13.22 -6.56 9.96
N LEU A 207 -13.30 -6.73 8.64
CA LEU A 207 -13.35 -5.59 7.73
C LEU A 207 -14.74 -4.95 7.77
N SER A 208 -14.76 -3.68 8.15
CA SER A 208 -15.90 -2.78 7.91
C SER A 208 -16.03 -2.52 6.40
N PRO A 209 -17.21 -2.05 5.93
CA PRO A 209 -17.38 -1.66 4.54
C PRO A 209 -16.32 -0.64 4.08
N LEU A 210 -15.78 -0.86 2.87
CA LEU A 210 -14.83 0.01 2.21
C LEU A 210 -15.51 0.76 1.06
N PRO A 211 -15.01 1.95 0.67
CA PRO A 211 -15.64 2.75 -0.36
C PRO A 211 -15.44 2.11 -1.76
N PRO A 212 -16.45 2.14 -2.65
CA PRO A 212 -16.36 1.52 -3.98
C PRO A 212 -15.39 2.24 -4.94
N SER A 213 -14.88 3.42 -4.56
CA SER A 213 -13.83 4.14 -5.29
C SER A 213 -12.46 3.48 -5.23
N LEU A 214 -12.27 2.52 -4.32
CA LEU A 214 -10.97 1.93 -4.01
C LEU A 214 -10.39 1.15 -5.20
N GLN A 215 -9.13 1.43 -5.51
CA GLN A 215 -8.37 0.81 -6.60
C GLN A 215 -7.20 -0.03 -6.08
N TYR A 216 -6.57 0.40 -4.99
CA TYR A 216 -5.45 -0.28 -4.36
C TYR A 216 -5.80 -0.63 -2.91
N LEU A 217 -5.81 -1.93 -2.60
CA LEU A 217 -6.04 -2.44 -1.25
C LEU A 217 -4.92 -3.39 -0.83
N SER A 218 -4.06 -2.96 0.10
CA SER A 218 -3.08 -3.82 0.75
C SER A 218 -3.34 -3.88 2.25
N LEU A 219 -3.67 -5.07 2.75
CA LEU A 219 -3.91 -5.37 4.16
C LEU A 219 -3.01 -6.51 4.66
N SER A 220 -1.98 -6.87 3.88
CA SER A 220 -1.20 -8.07 4.13
C SER A 220 -0.42 -8.00 5.44
N SER A 221 -0.07 -9.16 6.00
CA SER A 221 0.69 -9.26 7.25
C SER A 221 0.03 -8.51 8.41
N ASN A 222 -1.21 -8.89 8.72
CA ASN A 222 -1.99 -8.40 9.85
C ASN A 222 -2.64 -9.59 10.58
N ARG A 223 -3.55 -9.33 11.51
CA ARG A 223 -4.32 -10.33 12.29
C ARG A 223 -5.82 -10.25 11.98
N LEU A 224 -6.18 -9.78 10.79
CA LEU A 224 -7.57 -9.57 10.37
C LEU A 224 -8.31 -10.90 10.19
N THR A 225 -9.60 -10.89 10.49
CA THR A 225 -10.47 -12.07 10.58
C THR A 225 -11.80 -11.81 9.86
N GLY A 226 -12.68 -12.80 9.87
CA GLY A 226 -14.01 -12.68 9.29
C GLY A 226 -14.03 -12.96 7.80
N TRP A 227 -15.17 -12.71 7.19
CA TRP A 227 -15.42 -12.97 5.77
C TRP A 227 -15.24 -11.69 4.97
N VAL A 228 -14.76 -11.85 3.74
CA VAL A 228 -14.46 -10.73 2.85
C VAL A 228 -15.43 -10.63 1.68
N ASP A 229 -16.37 -11.57 1.57
CA ASP A 229 -17.31 -11.71 0.47
C ASP A 229 -18.19 -10.47 0.26
N ARG A 230 -18.80 -9.97 1.33
CA ARG A 230 -19.67 -8.78 1.30
C ARG A 230 -18.92 -7.48 1.04
N VAL A 231 -17.63 -7.46 1.34
CA VAL A 231 -16.77 -6.27 1.16
C VAL A 231 -16.22 -6.26 -0.26
N LEU A 232 -15.53 -7.32 -0.68
CA LEU A 232 -14.82 -7.37 -1.96
C LEU A 232 -15.76 -7.32 -3.18
N THR A 233 -16.96 -7.89 -3.09
CA THR A 233 -17.94 -7.87 -4.19
C THR A 233 -18.35 -6.46 -4.62
N ARG A 234 -18.19 -5.46 -3.75
CA ARG A 234 -18.53 -4.05 -4.03
C ARG A 234 -17.37 -3.25 -4.62
N LEU A 235 -16.15 -3.78 -4.60
CA LEU A 235 -14.93 -3.04 -4.95
C LEU A 235 -14.52 -3.29 -6.41
N ALA A 236 -15.45 -3.06 -7.34
CA ALA A 236 -15.28 -3.37 -8.76
C ALA A 236 -14.17 -2.57 -9.47
N ARG A 237 -13.61 -1.52 -8.83
CA ARG A 237 -12.52 -0.69 -9.35
C ARG A 237 -11.14 -1.18 -8.93
N LEU A 238 -11.03 -2.27 -8.16
CA LEU A 238 -9.75 -2.79 -7.71
C LEU A 238 -8.86 -3.21 -8.87
N SER A 239 -7.64 -2.68 -8.87
CA SER A 239 -6.54 -3.04 -9.76
C SER A 239 -5.41 -3.76 -9.03
N TYR A 240 -5.38 -3.67 -7.69
CA TYR A 240 -4.44 -4.37 -6.83
C TYR A 240 -5.11 -4.81 -5.51
N LEU A 241 -4.97 -6.09 -5.17
CA LEU A 241 -5.45 -6.66 -3.92
C LEU A 241 -4.42 -7.59 -3.28
N ASP A 242 -4.01 -7.24 -2.06
CA ASP A 242 -3.22 -8.12 -1.20
C ASP A 242 -3.85 -8.24 0.20
N LEU A 243 -4.41 -9.41 0.47
CA LEU A 243 -4.96 -9.79 1.79
C LEU A 243 -4.11 -10.87 2.46
N SER A 244 -2.93 -11.17 1.93
CA SER A 244 -2.12 -12.31 2.36
C SER A 244 -1.68 -12.20 3.82
N MET A 245 -1.33 -13.34 4.42
CA MET A 245 -0.80 -13.39 5.80
C MET A 245 -1.75 -12.74 6.82
N ASN A 246 -3.01 -13.18 6.79
CA ASN A 246 -4.06 -12.79 7.74
C ASN A 246 -4.76 -14.05 8.28
N ARG A 247 -5.94 -13.87 8.89
CA ARG A 247 -6.80 -14.95 9.40
C ARG A 247 -8.19 -14.87 8.79
N PHE A 248 -8.31 -14.38 7.55
CA PHE A 248 -9.59 -14.32 6.85
C PHE A 248 -10.15 -15.72 6.61
N THR A 249 -11.46 -15.86 6.71
CA THR A 249 -12.21 -17.13 6.62
C THR A 249 -13.34 -16.98 5.59
N GLY A 250 -14.10 -18.07 5.39
CA GLY A 250 -15.22 -18.08 4.46
C GLY A 250 -14.78 -18.31 3.01
N PRO A 251 -15.73 -18.28 2.06
CA PRO A 251 -15.47 -18.49 0.65
C PRO A 251 -14.84 -17.26 -0.02
N ILE A 252 -14.13 -17.50 -1.12
CA ILE A 252 -13.63 -16.45 -2.01
C ILE A 252 -14.71 -16.18 -3.08
N PRO A 253 -15.21 -14.94 -3.24
CA PRO A 253 -16.20 -14.62 -4.27
C PRO A 253 -15.67 -14.86 -5.68
N GLY A 254 -16.43 -15.56 -6.52
CA GLY A 254 -16.08 -15.80 -7.92
C GLY A 254 -15.91 -14.54 -8.76
N THR A 255 -16.66 -13.48 -8.43
CA THR A 255 -16.59 -12.17 -9.11
C THR A 255 -15.25 -11.46 -8.86
N LEU A 256 -14.50 -11.82 -7.82
CA LEU A 256 -13.20 -11.22 -7.55
C LEU A 256 -12.21 -11.48 -8.69
N PHE A 257 -12.36 -12.61 -9.37
CA PHE A 257 -11.48 -13.02 -10.47
C PHE A 257 -11.76 -12.31 -11.79
N SER A 258 -12.88 -11.58 -11.90
CA SER A 258 -13.23 -10.80 -13.11
C SER A 258 -12.75 -9.35 -13.05
N PHE A 259 -12.15 -8.93 -11.93
CA PHE A 259 -11.66 -7.56 -11.77
C PHE A 259 -10.38 -7.34 -12.59
N PRO A 260 -10.13 -6.12 -13.10
CA PRO A 260 -9.02 -5.81 -13.98
C PRO A 260 -7.69 -5.65 -13.22
N MET A 261 -7.28 -6.68 -12.49
CA MET A 261 -6.05 -6.67 -11.68
C MET A 261 -4.95 -7.55 -12.27
N SER A 262 -3.69 -7.14 -12.04
CA SER A 262 -2.51 -7.90 -12.50
C SER A 262 -2.10 -9.01 -11.52
N SER A 263 -2.41 -8.83 -10.25
CA SER A 263 -2.03 -9.74 -9.17
C SER A 263 -3.10 -9.82 -8.09
N LEU A 264 -3.43 -11.04 -7.67
CA LEU A 264 -4.35 -11.37 -6.59
C LEU A 264 -3.63 -12.20 -5.53
N GLN A 265 -3.40 -11.61 -4.36
CA GLN A 265 -2.63 -12.23 -3.27
C GLN A 265 -3.55 -12.52 -2.08
N LEU A 266 -3.94 -13.78 -1.89
CA LEU A 266 -4.80 -14.24 -0.79
C LEU A 266 -4.14 -15.32 0.07
N GLN A 267 -2.85 -15.59 -0.15
CA GLN A 267 -2.12 -16.67 0.48
C GLN A 267 -1.98 -16.52 2.00
N ARG A 268 -1.78 -17.64 2.70
CA ARG A 268 -1.57 -17.68 4.16
C ARG A 268 -2.74 -17.07 4.92
N ASN A 269 -3.94 -17.56 4.63
CA ASN A 269 -5.18 -17.23 5.31
C ASN A 269 -5.89 -18.52 5.77
N LEU A 270 -7.16 -18.41 6.15
CA LEU A 270 -8.03 -19.51 6.56
C LEU A 270 -9.25 -19.63 5.62
N PHE A 271 -9.14 -19.20 4.36
CA PHE A 271 -10.22 -19.32 3.38
C PHE A 271 -10.60 -20.78 3.16
N VAL A 272 -11.89 -21.04 2.97
CA VAL A 272 -12.48 -22.39 2.86
C VAL A 272 -13.41 -22.49 1.66
N GLY A 273 -13.79 -23.72 1.32
CA GLY A 273 -14.76 -23.99 0.28
C GLY A 273 -14.15 -24.00 -1.12
N PRO A 274 -14.98 -24.26 -2.15
CA PRO A 274 -14.55 -24.31 -3.52
C PRO A 274 -14.28 -22.92 -4.10
N VAL A 275 -13.39 -22.87 -5.09
CA VAL A 275 -13.05 -21.64 -5.82
C VAL A 275 -13.64 -21.71 -7.22
N HIS A 276 -14.67 -20.90 -7.46
CA HIS A 276 -15.38 -20.85 -8.73
C HIS A 276 -15.30 -19.44 -9.34
N PRO A 277 -14.25 -19.14 -10.14
CA PRO A 277 -14.27 -17.96 -10.99
C PRO A 277 -15.50 -17.96 -11.89
N VAL A 278 -16.09 -16.79 -12.10
CA VAL A 278 -17.31 -16.65 -12.93
C VAL A 278 -17.03 -16.83 -14.43
N ASP A 279 -15.82 -16.47 -14.85
CA ASP A 279 -15.33 -16.53 -16.24
C ASP A 279 -13.82 -16.88 -16.25
N LEU A 280 -13.22 -16.99 -17.44
CA LEU A 280 -11.78 -17.13 -17.61
C LEU A 280 -11.02 -16.00 -16.88
N VAL A 281 -10.03 -16.39 -16.08
CA VAL A 281 -9.31 -15.46 -15.21
C VAL A 281 -8.24 -14.71 -15.99
N SER A 282 -8.41 -13.40 -16.16
CA SER A 282 -7.44 -12.54 -16.85
C SER A 282 -6.25 -12.10 -15.96
N ILE A 283 -6.33 -12.37 -14.66
CA ILE A 283 -5.31 -11.98 -13.68
C ILE A 283 -4.03 -12.78 -13.93
N ARG A 284 -2.92 -12.08 -14.15
CA ARG A 284 -1.62 -12.69 -14.50
C ARG A 284 -1.07 -13.56 -13.37
N THR A 285 -1.16 -13.10 -12.13
CA THR A 285 -0.66 -13.81 -10.95
C THR A 285 -1.77 -14.01 -9.92
N VAL A 286 -2.01 -15.27 -9.55
CA VAL A 286 -3.01 -15.64 -8.56
C VAL A 286 -2.35 -16.53 -7.51
N ASP A 287 -2.20 -16.02 -6.28
CA ASP A 287 -1.69 -16.79 -5.15
C ASP A 287 -2.78 -17.04 -4.11
N LEU A 288 -3.26 -18.29 -4.08
CA LEU A 288 -4.23 -18.79 -3.10
C LEU A 288 -3.57 -19.78 -2.14
N SER A 289 -2.24 -19.88 -2.13
CA SER A 289 -1.52 -20.91 -1.38
C SER A 289 -1.69 -20.78 0.13
N TYR A 290 -1.47 -21.87 0.87
CA TYR A 290 -1.58 -21.87 2.34
C TYR A 290 -2.95 -21.38 2.83
N ASN A 291 -4.02 -22.03 2.37
CA ASN A 291 -5.38 -21.83 2.84
C ASN A 291 -6.03 -23.19 3.19
N ARG A 292 -7.35 -23.21 3.33
CA ARG A 292 -8.15 -24.43 3.53
C ARG A 292 -9.15 -24.62 2.38
N LEU A 293 -8.83 -24.10 1.19
CA LEU A 293 -9.67 -24.19 0.00
C LEU A 293 -9.82 -25.64 -0.44
N SER A 294 -11.00 -26.03 -0.88
CA SER A 294 -11.38 -27.42 -1.15
C SER A 294 -12.09 -27.57 -2.48
N GLY A 295 -12.51 -28.80 -2.82
CA GLY A 295 -13.19 -29.07 -4.09
C GLY A 295 -12.21 -29.23 -5.26
N GLN A 296 -12.74 -29.22 -6.48
CA GLN A 296 -11.94 -29.37 -7.69
C GLN A 296 -11.31 -28.06 -8.12
N ILE A 297 -10.15 -28.14 -8.78
CA ILE A 297 -9.52 -26.96 -9.40
C ILE A 297 -10.37 -26.55 -10.60
N SER A 298 -10.77 -25.27 -10.67
CA SER A 298 -11.54 -24.77 -11.81
C SER A 298 -10.68 -24.68 -13.08
N PRO A 299 -11.20 -25.12 -14.25
CA PRO A 299 -10.52 -24.92 -15.53
C PRO A 299 -10.44 -23.45 -15.95
N MET A 300 -11.18 -22.55 -15.30
CA MET A 300 -11.16 -21.11 -15.60
C MET A 300 -9.81 -20.43 -15.30
N PHE A 301 -8.92 -21.11 -14.56
CA PHE A 301 -7.56 -20.64 -14.31
C PHE A 301 -6.57 -20.88 -15.46
N ALA A 302 -7.00 -21.49 -16.58
CA ALA A 302 -6.13 -21.84 -17.71
C ALA A 302 -5.35 -20.66 -18.34
N THR A 303 -5.82 -19.43 -18.14
CA THR A 303 -5.21 -18.20 -18.66
C THR A 303 -4.26 -17.52 -17.67
N VAL A 304 -4.17 -18.00 -16.42
CA VAL A 304 -3.28 -17.45 -15.39
C VAL A 304 -1.83 -17.86 -15.65
N GLU A 305 -0.92 -16.89 -15.69
CA GLU A 305 0.50 -17.15 -15.95
C GLU A 305 1.22 -17.74 -14.72
N ASN A 306 0.93 -17.23 -13.53
CA ASN A 306 1.53 -17.67 -12.27
C ASN A 306 0.44 -18.07 -11.27
N LEU A 307 0.21 -19.38 -11.14
CA LEU A 307 -0.86 -19.95 -10.33
C LEU A 307 -0.31 -20.77 -9.16
N TYR A 308 -0.58 -20.28 -7.94
CA TYR A 308 -0.18 -20.93 -6.70
C TYR A 308 -1.41 -21.43 -5.94
N LEU A 309 -1.63 -22.74 -5.95
CA LEU A 309 -2.72 -23.41 -5.23
C LEU A 309 -2.19 -24.37 -4.16
N ASN A 310 -0.88 -24.39 -3.92
CA ASN A 310 -0.22 -25.30 -3.00
C ASN A 310 -0.66 -25.10 -1.54
N ASN A 311 -0.55 -26.14 -0.73
CA ASN A 311 -0.91 -26.12 0.69
C ASN A 311 -2.38 -25.75 0.90
N ASN A 312 -3.26 -26.52 0.26
CA ASN A 312 -4.72 -26.40 0.35
C ASN A 312 -5.33 -27.80 0.52
N ARG A 313 -6.64 -27.93 0.26
CA ARG A 313 -7.41 -29.18 0.29
C ARG A 313 -8.07 -29.48 -1.06
N PHE A 314 -7.48 -29.05 -2.17
CA PHE A 314 -8.02 -29.35 -3.50
C PHE A 314 -7.97 -30.85 -3.79
N THR A 315 -9.00 -31.35 -4.47
CA THR A 315 -9.24 -32.77 -4.77
C THR A 315 -9.52 -32.98 -6.25
N GLY A 316 -9.51 -34.24 -6.69
CA GLY A 316 -9.85 -34.61 -8.06
C GLY A 316 -8.69 -34.48 -9.02
N GLN A 317 -9.00 -34.57 -10.32
CA GLN A 317 -8.03 -34.46 -11.40
C GLN A 317 -7.66 -33.00 -11.67
N VAL A 318 -6.40 -32.74 -12.01
CA VAL A 318 -5.98 -31.44 -12.54
C VAL A 318 -6.62 -31.24 -13.92
N PRO A 319 -7.35 -30.14 -14.17
CA PRO A 319 -7.97 -29.87 -15.47
C PRO A 319 -7.00 -29.95 -16.65
N GLY A 320 -7.38 -30.65 -17.72
CA GLY A 320 -6.58 -30.76 -18.94
C GLY A 320 -6.23 -29.40 -19.55
N SER A 321 -7.14 -28.42 -19.47
CA SER A 321 -6.89 -27.04 -19.94
C SER A 321 -5.70 -26.36 -19.26
N LEU A 322 -5.43 -26.67 -17.98
CA LEU A 322 -4.24 -26.17 -17.28
C LEU A 322 -2.98 -26.88 -17.79
N VAL A 323 -3.08 -28.18 -18.08
CA VAL A 323 -1.97 -28.98 -18.62
C VAL A 323 -1.58 -28.50 -20.01
N ASP A 324 -2.55 -28.28 -20.90
CA ASP A 324 -2.33 -27.77 -22.25
C ASP A 324 -1.62 -26.40 -22.23
N ARG A 325 -2.05 -25.54 -21.29
CA ARG A 325 -1.49 -24.21 -21.12
C ARG A 325 -0.12 -24.22 -20.46
N LEU A 326 0.16 -25.19 -19.59
CA LEU A 326 1.51 -25.44 -19.07
C LEU A 326 2.46 -25.91 -20.18
N ILE A 327 2.07 -26.88 -21.00
CA ILE A 327 2.91 -27.44 -22.07
C ILE A 327 3.17 -26.41 -23.16
N SER A 328 2.21 -25.53 -23.46
CA SER A 328 2.37 -24.44 -24.43
C SER A 328 3.07 -23.17 -23.88
N ALA A 329 3.65 -23.24 -22.67
CA ALA A 329 4.29 -22.11 -21.99
C ALA A 329 3.36 -20.91 -21.69
N GLY A 330 2.03 -21.13 -21.74
CA GLY A 330 1.02 -20.15 -21.32
C GLY A 330 0.91 -20.00 -19.80
N ILE A 331 1.26 -21.04 -19.04
CA ILE A 331 1.43 -21.01 -17.58
C ILE A 331 2.91 -21.19 -17.26
N GLN A 332 3.53 -20.17 -16.66
CA GLN A 332 4.93 -20.21 -16.25
C GLN A 332 5.11 -20.85 -14.88
N ILE A 333 4.15 -20.70 -13.96
CA ILE A 333 4.23 -21.31 -12.63
C ILE A 333 2.91 -21.99 -12.31
N LEU A 334 2.96 -23.29 -12.05
CA LEU A 334 1.82 -24.09 -11.59
C LEU A 334 2.21 -24.89 -10.34
N TYR A 335 1.93 -24.32 -9.17
CA TYR A 335 2.27 -24.93 -7.88
C TYR A 335 1.04 -25.52 -7.21
N LEU A 336 1.00 -26.85 -7.14
CA LEU A 336 -0.13 -27.65 -6.66
C LEU A 336 0.25 -28.58 -5.50
N GLN A 337 1.49 -28.52 -5.01
CA GLN A 337 1.98 -29.39 -3.95
C GLN A 337 1.18 -29.24 -2.65
N HIS A 338 1.17 -30.29 -1.83
CA HIS A 338 0.42 -30.33 -0.57
C HIS A 338 -1.08 -30.11 -0.75
N ASN A 339 -1.70 -30.90 -1.63
CA ASN A 339 -3.15 -31.01 -1.82
C ASN A 339 -3.58 -32.50 -1.73
N PHE A 340 -4.76 -32.84 -2.23
CA PHE A 340 -5.32 -34.19 -2.31
C PHE A 340 -5.73 -34.53 -3.76
N LEU A 341 -4.96 -34.04 -4.73
CA LEU A 341 -5.21 -34.28 -6.15
C LEU A 341 -4.96 -35.75 -6.49
N THR A 342 -5.79 -36.30 -7.37
CA THR A 342 -5.81 -37.73 -7.71
C THR A 342 -5.11 -38.04 -9.03
N GLY A 343 -4.78 -37.03 -9.83
CA GLY A 343 -4.05 -37.22 -11.08
C GLY A 343 -3.86 -35.92 -11.87
N ILE A 344 -3.03 -36.04 -12.90
CA ILE A 344 -2.76 -35.02 -13.91
C ILE A 344 -2.43 -35.76 -15.22
N GLU A 345 -3.11 -35.39 -16.29
CA GLU A 345 -2.96 -36.08 -17.59
C GLU A 345 -1.88 -35.38 -18.43
N ILE A 346 -0.61 -35.74 -18.20
CA ILE A 346 0.51 -35.28 -19.04
C ILE A 346 0.89 -36.43 -19.97
N ASN A 347 0.90 -36.17 -21.28
CA ASN A 347 1.38 -37.13 -22.26
C ASN A 347 2.84 -37.52 -21.94
N PRO A 348 3.19 -38.82 -21.84
CA PRO A 348 4.56 -39.26 -21.55
C PRO A 348 5.65 -38.75 -22.48
N THR A 349 5.30 -38.26 -23.68
CA THR A 349 6.26 -37.65 -24.61
C THR A 349 6.28 -36.13 -24.55
N ALA A 350 5.42 -35.49 -23.75
CA ALA A 350 5.35 -34.04 -23.64
C ALA A 350 6.42 -33.53 -22.67
N GLU A 351 7.27 -32.64 -23.16
CA GLU A 351 8.25 -31.95 -22.33
C GLU A 351 7.66 -30.64 -21.80
N ILE A 352 7.81 -30.40 -20.49
CA ILE A 352 7.45 -29.12 -19.89
C ILE A 352 8.52 -28.10 -20.30
N PRO A 353 8.16 -26.96 -20.91
CA PRO A 353 9.12 -25.94 -21.33
C PRO A 353 9.97 -25.45 -20.15
N LEU A 354 11.24 -25.11 -20.39
CA LEU A 354 12.13 -24.56 -19.35
C LEU A 354 11.64 -23.24 -18.74
N SER A 355 10.81 -22.50 -19.48
CA SER A 355 10.12 -21.29 -19.00
C SER A 355 8.96 -21.59 -18.05
N SER A 356 8.59 -22.85 -17.88
CA SER A 356 7.45 -23.31 -17.08
C SER A 356 7.90 -24.19 -15.91
N SER A 357 7.30 -23.97 -14.75
CA SER A 357 7.62 -24.63 -13.50
C SER A 357 6.38 -25.29 -12.93
N LEU A 358 6.43 -26.62 -12.80
CA LEU A 358 5.37 -27.43 -12.24
C LEU A 358 5.82 -28.05 -10.92
N CYS A 359 4.99 -27.95 -9.88
CA CYS A 359 5.23 -28.65 -8.62
C CYS A 359 3.99 -29.41 -8.11
N LEU A 360 4.13 -30.72 -7.95
CA LEU A 360 3.04 -31.66 -7.65
C LEU A 360 3.23 -32.49 -6.37
N GLN A 361 4.32 -32.28 -5.64
CA GLN A 361 4.68 -33.11 -4.49
C GLN A 361 3.56 -33.20 -3.45
N TYR A 362 3.51 -34.34 -2.75
CA TYR A 362 2.61 -34.53 -1.61
C TYR A 362 1.11 -34.43 -1.97
N ASN A 363 0.73 -35.07 -3.08
CA ASN A 363 -0.65 -35.28 -3.54
C ASN A 363 -1.04 -36.76 -3.52
N CYS A 364 -2.33 -37.07 -3.70
CA CYS A 364 -2.89 -38.44 -3.76
C CYS A 364 -2.71 -39.10 -5.12
N MET A 365 -1.55 -38.89 -5.73
CA MET A 365 -1.19 -39.39 -7.04
C MET A 365 0.33 -39.58 -7.10
N ALA A 366 0.80 -40.46 -7.99
CA ALA A 366 2.20 -40.50 -8.35
C ALA A 366 2.49 -39.36 -9.35
N PRO A 367 3.46 -38.46 -9.07
CA PRO A 367 3.89 -37.46 -10.05
C PRO A 367 4.42 -38.15 -11.32
N PRO A 368 4.14 -37.59 -12.52
CA PRO A 368 4.78 -38.05 -13.76
C PRO A 368 6.31 -38.02 -13.66
N VAL A 369 6.98 -38.97 -14.32
CA VAL A 369 8.44 -39.17 -14.20
C VAL A 369 9.25 -37.94 -14.63
N GLN A 370 8.70 -37.10 -15.51
CA GLN A 370 9.35 -35.95 -16.15
C GLN A 370 9.10 -34.60 -15.45
N THR A 371 8.52 -34.59 -14.25
CA THR A 371 8.23 -33.30 -13.58
C THR A 371 9.53 -32.64 -13.09
N PRO A 372 9.80 -31.36 -13.42
CA PRO A 372 10.94 -30.63 -12.90
C PRO A 372 10.93 -30.57 -11.37
N SER A 373 12.11 -30.35 -10.77
CA SER A 373 12.23 -30.33 -9.32
C SER A 373 11.42 -29.18 -8.71
N CYS A 374 10.53 -29.50 -7.78
CA CYS A 374 9.86 -28.51 -6.96
C CYS A 374 10.86 -27.61 -6.20
N PRO A 375 10.47 -26.38 -5.82
CA PRO A 375 11.24 -25.57 -4.89
C PRO A 375 11.57 -26.35 -3.61
N VAL A 376 12.75 -26.09 -3.01
CA VAL A 376 13.21 -26.80 -1.79
C VAL A 376 12.17 -26.76 -0.66
N LYS A 377 11.42 -25.66 -0.54
CA LYS A 377 10.37 -25.46 0.46
C LYS A 377 9.16 -26.41 0.30
N ALA A 378 9.02 -27.08 -0.84
CA ALA A 378 7.95 -28.06 -1.08
C ALA A 378 8.16 -29.38 -0.32
N GLY A 379 9.39 -29.66 0.12
CA GLY A 379 9.76 -30.91 0.77
C GLY A 379 10.36 -31.93 -0.21
N LYS A 380 10.58 -33.15 0.28
CA LYS A 380 11.20 -34.25 -0.50
C LYS A 380 10.23 -35.38 -0.82
N VAL A 381 9.07 -35.41 -0.18
CA VAL A 381 8.11 -36.51 -0.29
C VAL A 381 7.32 -36.36 -1.59
N LYS A 382 7.48 -37.33 -2.50
CA LYS A 382 6.84 -37.30 -3.82
C LYS A 382 5.32 -37.45 -3.74
N THR A 383 4.84 -38.45 -3.00
CA THR A 383 3.43 -38.84 -2.91
C THR A 383 2.91 -38.72 -1.49
N ARG A 384 1.65 -38.34 -1.34
CA ARG A 384 0.96 -38.38 -0.05
C ARG A 384 0.73 -39.84 0.37
N PRO A 385 0.92 -40.21 1.65
CA PRO A 385 0.60 -41.54 2.13
C PRO A 385 -0.87 -41.93 1.83
N VAL A 386 -1.10 -43.15 1.35
CA VAL A 386 -2.43 -43.65 0.95
C VAL A 386 -3.45 -43.53 2.08
N THR A 387 -3.02 -43.75 3.32
CA THR A 387 -3.87 -43.61 4.52
C THR A 387 -4.44 -42.21 4.72
N GLN A 388 -3.84 -41.17 4.13
CA GLN A 388 -4.32 -39.79 4.21
C GLN A 388 -5.22 -39.41 3.02
N CYS A 389 -5.33 -40.24 1.99
CA CYS A 389 -6.07 -39.92 0.77
C CYS A 389 -7.57 -40.24 0.84
N GLY A 390 -7.98 -41.16 1.72
CA GLY A 390 -9.38 -41.59 1.85
C GLY A 390 -10.28 -40.71 2.72
N MET A 391 -9.75 -39.74 3.48
CA MET A 391 -10.51 -39.04 4.53
C MET A 391 -11.21 -37.74 4.10
N VAL A 392 -11.03 -37.27 2.86
CA VAL A 392 -11.54 -35.94 2.45
C VAL A 392 -12.99 -35.98 1.93
N GLY A 393 -13.56 -37.17 1.70
CA GLY A 393 -14.92 -37.33 1.17
C GLY A 393 -16.07 -37.26 2.20
N ASN A 394 -15.80 -37.18 3.51
CA ASN A 394 -16.80 -37.46 4.55
C ASN A 394 -17.10 -36.34 5.56
N SER A 395 -16.71 -35.08 5.29
CA SER A 395 -17.00 -33.95 6.17
C SER A 395 -17.88 -32.90 5.49
N GLY A 396 -19.08 -33.32 5.08
CA GLY A 396 -20.18 -32.47 4.67
C GLY A 396 -21.43 -32.86 5.46
N GLY A 397 -21.51 -32.39 6.71
CA GLY A 397 -22.67 -32.51 7.60
C GLY A 397 -22.80 -31.23 8.40
#